data_AF-A0A5M8Q7R2-F1
#
_entry.id   AF-A0A5M8Q7R2-F1
#
_cell.length_a   1.000
_cell.length_b   1.000
_cell.length_c   1.000
_cell.angle_alpha   90.00
_cell.angle_beta   90.00
_cell.angle_gamma   90.00
#
_symmetry.space_group_name_H-M   'P 1'
#
loop_
_entity.id
_entity.type
_entity.pdbx_description
1 polymer ?
#
loop_
_entity_poly.entity_id
_entity_poly.type
_entity_poly.pdbx_seq_one_letter_code
_entity_poly.pdbx_strand_id
1 'polypeptide(L)' 'MGKGDVKSKKGKISKGSFGNSRPKKAKNAATKAAKLVVKK' A
#
# COMPACT_ATOMS: atom_id res chain seq x y z
N MET A 1 0.34 0.55 -13.91
CA MET A 1 0.98 1.64 -13.14
C MET A 1 2.51 1.50 -13.20
N GLY A 2 3.20 2.57 -13.61
CA GLY A 2 4.65 2.58 -13.82
C GLY A 2 5.47 2.76 -12.54
N LYS A 3 6.81 2.83 -12.67
CA LYS A 3 7.72 3.06 -11.53
C LYS A 3 7.58 4.46 -10.91
N GLY A 4 7.10 5.45 -11.65
CA GLY A 4 6.85 6.81 -11.15
C GLY A 4 5.58 6.95 -10.32
N ASP A 5 4.67 5.97 -10.37
CA ASP A 5 3.39 6.07 -9.67
C ASP A 5 3.53 5.71 -8.19
N VAL A 6 3.59 6.75 -7.36
CA VAL A 6 3.81 6.69 -5.90
C VAL A 6 2.69 5.97 -5.15
N LYS A 7 1.47 5.89 -5.71
CA LYS A 7 0.35 5.20 -5.07
C LYS A 7 0.38 3.70 -5.37
N SER A 8 0.95 3.31 -6.49
CA SER A 8 1.05 1.91 -6.90
C SER A 8 2.05 1.09 -6.09
N LYS A 9 1.90 -0.24 -6.10
CA LYS A 9 2.89 -1.16 -5.49
C LYS A 9 4.24 -1.02 -6.19
N LYS A 10 4.25 -0.91 -7.53
CA LYS A 10 5.48 -0.83 -8.35
C LYS A 10 6.27 0.46 -8.10
N GLY A 11 5.61 1.60 -7.99
CA GLY A 11 6.29 2.86 -7.67
C GLY A 11 6.75 2.94 -6.21
N LYS A 12 5.99 2.37 -5.26
CA LYS A 12 6.48 2.20 -3.88
C LYS A 12 7.68 1.26 -3.79
N ILE A 13 7.76 0.22 -4.61
CA ILE A 13 8.96 -0.63 -4.75
C ILE A 13 10.14 0.23 -5.22
N SER A 14 9.94 0.98 -6.32
CA SER A 14 10.99 1.80 -6.92
C SER A 14 11.51 2.90 -5.98
N LYS A 15 10.63 3.51 -5.17
CA LYS A 15 10.98 4.60 -4.25
C LYS A 15 11.41 4.11 -2.86
N GLY A 16 11.37 2.80 -2.59
CA GLY A 16 11.75 2.24 -1.29
C GLY A 16 10.76 2.52 -0.14
N SER A 17 9.60 3.10 -0.41
CA SER A 17 8.63 3.48 0.62
C SER A 17 7.55 2.42 0.84
N PHE A 18 6.92 2.44 2.03
CA PHE A 18 5.78 1.59 2.37
C PHE A 18 4.48 2.38 2.35
N GLY A 19 3.35 1.67 2.18
CA GLY A 19 2.03 2.29 2.26
C GLY A 19 0.93 1.27 1.95
N ASN A 20 -0.27 1.74 1.64
CA ASN A 20 -1.43 0.83 1.48
C ASN A 20 -1.19 -0.31 0.47
N SER A 21 -0.70 0.04 -0.73
CA SER A 21 -0.38 -0.90 -1.81
C SER A 21 0.92 -1.71 -1.60
N ARG A 22 1.78 -1.35 -0.64
CA ARG A 22 3.04 -2.06 -0.32
C ARG A 22 3.27 -2.05 1.21
N PRO A 23 2.61 -2.93 1.97
CA PRO A 23 2.75 -2.99 3.42
C PRO A 23 4.07 -3.65 3.86
N LYS A 24 4.63 -3.24 5.01
CA LYS A 24 5.86 -3.83 5.58
C LYS A 24 5.62 -5.18 6.27
N LYS A 25 4.44 -5.37 6.87
CA LYS A 25 4.03 -6.61 7.54
C LYS A 25 2.68 -7.06 6.99
N ALA A 26 2.48 -8.35 6.76
CA ALA A 26 1.23 -8.89 6.21
C ALA A 26 0.00 -8.59 7.10
N LYS A 27 0.17 -8.60 8.43
CA LYS A 27 -0.89 -8.21 9.40
C LYS A 27 -1.39 -6.77 9.21
N ASN A 28 -0.57 -5.89 8.63
CA ASN A 28 -0.97 -4.51 8.32
C ASN A 28 -1.81 -4.39 7.05
N ALA A 29 -1.84 -5.41 6.19
CA ALA A 29 -2.70 -5.45 5.01
C ALA A 29 -4.16 -5.72 5.42
N ALA A 30 -4.38 -6.73 6.27
CA ALA A 30 -5.71 -7.11 6.74
C ALA A 30 -6.36 -6.03 7.62
N THR A 31 -5.60 -5.46 8.54
CA THR A 31 -6.09 -4.39 9.44
C THR A 31 -6.39 -3.07 8.71
N LYS A 32 -5.72 -2.80 7.58
CA LYS A 32 -6.02 -1.60 6.76
C LYS A 32 -7.13 -1.83 5.73
N ALA A 33 -7.28 -3.04 5.20
CA ALA A 33 -8.46 -3.40 4.40
C ALA A 33 -9.73 -3.25 5.23
N ALA A 34 -9.73 -3.73 6.48
CA ALA A 34 -10.83 -3.52 7.42
C ALA A 34 -11.09 -2.03 7.70
N LYS A 35 -10.05 -1.21 7.93
CA LYS A 35 -10.20 0.25 8.13
C LYS A 35 -10.71 1.00 6.89
N LEU A 36 -10.44 0.51 5.68
CA LEU A 36 -10.97 1.11 4.44
C LEU A 36 -12.45 0.78 4.24
N VAL A 37 -12.91 -0.38 4.71
CA VAL A 37 -14.33 -0.79 4.65
C VAL A 37 -15.17 -0.02 5.67
N VAL A 38 -14.64 0.25 6.86
CA VAL A 38 -15.37 0.99 7.93
C VAL A 38 -15.48 2.50 7.65
N LYS A 39 -14.70 3.05 6.71
CA LYS A 39 -14.64 4.49 6.41
C LYS A 39 -15.38 4.87 5.11
N LYS A 40 -16.14 3.95 4.53
CA LYS A 40 -16.98 4.20 3.34
C LYS A 40 -18.44 4.17 3.76
#